data_AF-A0A7C3LSP5-F1
#
_entry.id   AF-A0A7C3LSP5-F1
#
_cell.length_a   1.000
_cell.length_b   1.000
_cell.length_c   1.000
_cell.angle_alpha   90.00
_cell.angle_beta   90.00
_cell.angle_gamma   90.00
#
_symmetry.space_group_name_H-M   'P 1'
#
loop_
_entity.id
_entity.type
_entity.pdbx_description
1 polymer ?
#
loop_
_entity_poly.entity_id
_entity_poly.type
_entity_poly.pdbx_seq_one_letter_code
_entity_poly.pdbx_strand_id
1 'polypeptide(L)'
;MPENKTLRLPRKWGQWTLVILILTLVGVSAISRLAGLFYLKTLRNESATFRFDQDTRIVDGIVFHVDFVRPGSPYFNPILDADYTTILIHITNKGQNYLDYQPMDFFMELPDKHVYRPFEKNELLESLSTGLLGTVMAPASMNRINETRKQVRMTYLPGARLFPGYERNGILTFPHIQGYPATFGIRLTQLSVNGKPVPPILFTAKMIPSPPKGKN
;
A
#
# COMPACT_ATOMS: atom_id res chain seq x y z
N MET A 1 -19.21 67.18 0.80
CA MET A 1 -19.56 65.83 0.30
C MET A 1 -18.34 65.28 -0.42
N PRO A 2 -17.76 64.13 -0.01
CA PRO A 2 -16.61 63.58 -0.73
C PRO A 2 -17.08 62.79 -1.96
N GLU A 3 -16.47 63.08 -3.11
CA GLU A 3 -16.74 62.40 -4.37
C GLU A 3 -16.22 60.95 -4.35
N ASN A 4 -17.10 60.00 -4.69
CA ASN A 4 -16.82 58.58 -4.71
C ASN A 4 -16.04 58.24 -6.00
N LYS A 5 -14.71 58.26 -5.95
CA LYS A 5 -13.84 57.85 -7.06
C LYS A 5 -13.93 56.33 -7.25
N THR A 6 -14.81 55.90 -8.14
CA THR A 6 -14.83 54.51 -8.63
C THR A 6 -13.62 54.28 -9.52
N LEU A 7 -12.68 53.46 -9.03
CA LEU A 7 -11.53 52.94 -9.78
C LEU A 7 -12.02 52.16 -11.00
N ARG A 8 -12.09 52.81 -12.15
CA ARG A 8 -12.30 52.14 -13.45
C ARG A 8 -10.95 51.68 -13.99
N LEU A 9 -10.57 50.44 -13.68
CA LEU A 9 -9.43 49.79 -14.31
C LEU A 9 -9.67 49.67 -15.84
N PRO A 10 -8.67 49.99 -16.68
CA PRO A 10 -8.82 49.90 -18.13
C PRO A 10 -9.08 48.45 -18.56
N ARG A 11 -10.15 48.25 -19.34
CA ARG A 11 -10.72 46.94 -19.78
C ARG A 11 -9.68 45.93 -20.32
N LYS A 12 -8.58 46.43 -20.91
CA LYS A 12 -7.48 45.61 -21.45
C LYS A 12 -6.61 44.97 -20.35
N TRP A 13 -6.41 45.63 -19.20
CA TRP A 13 -5.62 45.09 -18.09
C TRP A 13 -6.33 43.93 -17.39
N GLY A 14 -7.66 43.98 -17.29
CA GLY A 14 -8.49 42.89 -16.77
C GLY A 14 -8.47 41.64 -17.66
N GLN A 15 -8.36 41.81 -18.99
CA GLN A 15 -8.27 40.69 -19.93
C GLN A 15 -6.91 39.99 -19.86
N TRP A 16 -5.81 40.75 -19.80
CA TRP A 16 -4.47 40.16 -19.67
C TRP A 16 -4.25 39.45 -18.33
N THR A 17 -4.74 40.04 -17.23
CA THR A 17 -4.70 39.36 -15.92
C THR A 17 -5.52 38.07 -15.91
N LEU A 18 -6.72 38.06 -16.52
CA LEU A 18 -7.53 36.84 -16.65
C LEU A 18 -6.82 35.77 -17.50
N VAL A 19 -6.21 36.15 -18.62
CA VAL A 19 -5.47 35.21 -19.50
C VAL A 19 -4.25 34.62 -18.80
N ILE A 20 -3.50 35.44 -18.06
CA ILE A 20 -2.35 34.97 -17.26
C ILE A 20 -2.83 34.01 -16.17
N LEU A 21 -3.96 34.31 -15.53
CA LEU A 21 -4.54 33.46 -14.47
C LEU A 21 -5.01 32.11 -15.02
N ILE A 22 -5.60 32.10 -16.22
CA ILE A 22 -5.99 30.87 -16.92
C ILE A 22 -4.74 30.07 -17.34
N LEU A 23 -3.72 30.73 -17.90
CA LEU A 23 -2.47 30.07 -18.30
C LEU A 23 -1.71 29.49 -17.12
N THR A 24 -1.71 30.15 -15.96
CA THR A 24 -1.13 29.60 -14.73
C THR A 24 -1.96 28.43 -14.20
N LEU A 25 -3.30 28.50 -14.22
CA LEU A 25 -4.17 27.37 -13.85
C LEU A 25 -3.96 26.14 -14.73
N VAL A 26 -3.90 26.34 -16.06
CA VAL A 26 -3.67 25.26 -17.02
C VAL A 26 -2.24 24.71 -16.89
N GLY A 27 -1.25 25.60 -16.75
CA GLY A 27 0.15 25.23 -16.56
C GLY A 27 0.37 24.41 -15.29
N VAL A 28 -0.18 24.86 -14.15
CA VAL A 28 -0.11 24.12 -12.88
C VAL A 28 -0.81 22.77 -13.00
N SER A 29 -1.98 22.70 -13.65
CA SER A 29 -2.68 21.43 -13.87
C SER A 29 -1.87 20.44 -14.72
N ALA A 30 -1.25 20.90 -15.81
CA ALA A 30 -0.43 20.07 -16.68
C ALA A 30 0.85 19.57 -15.98
N ILE A 31 1.51 20.44 -15.21
CA ILE A 31 2.70 20.10 -14.42
C ILE A 31 2.35 19.08 -13.32
N SER A 32 1.24 19.25 -12.60
CA SER A 32 0.79 18.28 -11.59
C SER A 32 0.47 16.92 -12.19
N ARG A 33 -0.13 16.87 -13.40
CA ARG A 33 -0.37 15.61 -14.12
C ARG A 33 0.92 14.91 -14.54
N LEU A 34 1.90 15.67 -15.04
CA LEU A 34 3.21 15.14 -15.40
C LEU A 34 3.97 14.65 -14.16
N ALA A 35 3.98 15.43 -13.08
CA ALA A 35 4.63 15.04 -11.82
C ALA A 35 4.04 13.75 -11.24
N GLY A 36 2.71 13.59 -11.27
CA GLY A 36 2.06 12.34 -10.84
C GLY A 36 2.38 11.12 -11.72
N LEU A 37 2.63 11.32 -13.02
CA LEU A 37 3.09 10.27 -13.94
C LEU A 37 4.56 9.89 -13.70
N PHE A 38 5.43 10.86 -13.39
CA PHE A 38 6.84 10.60 -13.10
C PHE A 38 7.04 9.94 -11.72
N TYR A 39 6.27 10.34 -10.71
CA TYR A 39 6.32 9.76 -9.36
C TYR A 39 6.15 8.23 -9.38
N LEU A 40 5.14 7.74 -10.10
CA LEU A 40 4.86 6.30 -10.19
C LEU A 40 5.87 5.50 -11.02
N LYS A 41 6.64 6.16 -11.90
CA LYS A 41 7.57 5.48 -12.82
C LYS A 41 8.93 5.19 -12.19
N THR A 42 9.30 5.90 -11.13
CA THR A 42 10.63 5.82 -10.49
C THR A 42 10.68 5.00 -9.19
N LEU A 43 9.54 4.52 -8.70
CA LEU A 43 9.50 3.75 -7.46
C LEU A 43 9.98 2.31 -7.70
N ARG A 44 10.92 1.87 -6.86
CA ARG A 44 11.36 0.48 -6.82
C ARG A 44 10.37 -0.30 -5.97
N ASN A 45 9.55 -1.12 -6.63
CA ASN A 45 8.48 -1.81 -5.93
C ASN A 45 9.04 -3.03 -5.19
N GLU A 46 8.60 -3.26 -3.95
CA GLU A 46 9.06 -4.38 -3.12
C GLU A 46 8.77 -5.73 -3.78
N SER A 47 7.64 -5.85 -4.48
CA SER A 47 7.23 -7.02 -5.27
C SER A 47 8.22 -7.38 -6.39
N ALA A 48 9.00 -6.41 -6.86
CA ALA A 48 10.06 -6.57 -7.86
C ALA A 48 11.46 -6.67 -7.23
N THR A 49 11.60 -6.31 -5.95
CA THR A 49 12.89 -6.26 -5.25
C THR A 49 13.11 -7.48 -4.36
N PHE A 50 12.04 -8.09 -3.85
CA PHE A 50 12.10 -9.16 -2.87
C PHE A 50 11.34 -10.41 -3.32
N ARG A 51 11.74 -11.55 -2.74
CA ARG A 51 11.04 -12.83 -2.85
C ARG A 51 11.08 -13.55 -1.51
N PHE A 52 10.00 -14.20 -1.12
CA PHE A 52 10.00 -15.10 0.03
C PHE A 52 10.79 -16.38 -0.26
N ASP A 53 11.70 -16.75 0.63
CA ASP A 53 12.47 -18.01 0.55
C ASP A 53 11.58 -19.23 0.72
N GLN A 54 10.70 -19.15 1.71
CA GLN A 54 9.69 -20.13 2.07
C GLN A 54 8.38 -19.36 2.20
N ASP A 55 7.62 -19.35 1.11
CA ASP A 55 6.32 -18.69 1.03
C ASP A 55 5.22 -19.45 1.78
N THR A 56 5.43 -20.76 2.03
CA THR A 56 4.41 -21.65 2.58
C THR A 56 4.86 -22.29 3.88
N ARG A 57 3.98 -22.29 4.88
CA ARG A 57 4.17 -22.90 6.21
C ARG A 57 2.93 -23.70 6.59
N ILE A 58 3.12 -24.80 7.31
CA ILE A 58 2.03 -25.68 7.74
C ILE A 58 2.11 -25.87 9.25
N VAL A 59 1.00 -25.65 9.96
CA VAL A 59 0.89 -25.89 11.40
C VAL A 59 -0.46 -26.54 11.69
N ASP A 60 -0.45 -27.71 12.34
CA ASP A 60 -1.67 -28.45 12.70
C ASP A 60 -2.68 -28.63 11.54
N GLY A 61 -2.17 -28.82 10.32
CA GLY A 61 -2.97 -28.96 9.09
C GLY A 61 -3.48 -27.64 8.50
N ILE A 62 -3.14 -26.49 9.10
CA ILE A 62 -3.41 -25.17 8.57
C ILE A 62 -2.23 -24.73 7.72
N VAL A 63 -2.51 -24.38 6.47
CA VAL A 63 -1.54 -23.91 5.49
C VAL A 63 -1.59 -22.40 5.44
N PHE A 64 -0.46 -21.76 5.69
CA PHE A 64 -0.25 -20.33 5.53
C PHE A 64 0.65 -20.11 4.33
N HIS A 65 0.22 -19.26 3.41
CA HIS A 65 1.01 -18.85 2.25
C HIS A 65 1.09 -17.32 2.18
N VAL A 66 2.29 -16.81 1.93
CA VAL A 66 2.61 -15.39 1.87
C VAL A 66 3.33 -15.08 0.56
N ASP A 67 2.81 -14.11 -0.19
CA ASP A 67 3.46 -13.58 -1.40
C ASP A 67 3.36 -12.06 -1.44
N PHE A 68 4.07 -11.43 -2.37
CA PHE A 68 3.88 -10.03 -2.71
C PHE A 68 2.75 -9.87 -3.72
N VAL A 69 2.03 -8.75 -3.61
CA VAL A 69 1.02 -8.39 -4.61
C VAL A 69 1.73 -7.90 -5.88
N ARG A 70 1.58 -8.62 -7.00
CA ARG A 70 2.25 -8.31 -8.28
C ARG A 70 1.29 -7.71 -9.32
N PRO A 71 1.79 -6.93 -10.31
CA PRO A 71 0.98 -6.48 -11.44
C PRO A 71 0.27 -7.66 -12.12
N GLY A 72 -1.03 -7.49 -12.40
CA GLY A 72 -1.91 -8.54 -12.93
C GLY A 72 -2.70 -9.31 -11.87
N SER A 73 -2.35 -9.18 -10.59
CA SER A 73 -3.17 -9.71 -9.48
C SER A 73 -4.45 -8.88 -9.28
N PRO A 74 -5.60 -9.50 -8.93
CA PRO A 74 -6.81 -8.76 -8.54
C PRO A 74 -6.61 -7.93 -7.26
N TYR A 75 -5.54 -8.21 -6.51
CA TYR A 75 -5.15 -7.48 -5.30
C TYR A 75 -4.23 -6.29 -5.60
N PHE A 76 -3.74 -6.15 -6.84
CA PHE A 76 -2.78 -5.10 -7.22
C PHE A 76 -3.42 -3.72 -7.27
N ASN A 77 -2.73 -2.75 -6.66
CA ASN A 77 -3.07 -1.34 -6.76
C ASN A 77 -1.78 -0.52 -6.84
N PRO A 78 -1.64 0.38 -7.83
CA PRO A 78 -0.41 1.13 -8.02
C PRO A 78 -0.11 2.12 -6.88
N ILE A 79 -1.11 2.59 -6.14
CA ILE A 79 -0.89 3.46 -4.97
C ILE A 79 -0.37 2.62 -3.80
N LEU A 80 -0.97 1.45 -3.56
CA LEU A 80 -0.51 0.56 -2.48
C LEU A 80 0.89 0.01 -2.72
N ASP A 81 1.25 -0.28 -3.97
CA ASP A 81 2.57 -0.79 -4.35
C ASP A 81 3.65 0.31 -4.35
N ALA A 82 3.24 1.58 -4.46
CA ALA A 82 4.14 2.74 -4.45
C ALA A 82 4.49 3.20 -3.03
N ASP A 83 3.47 3.29 -2.16
CA ASP A 83 3.58 3.99 -0.87
C ASP A 83 3.68 3.03 0.32
N TYR A 84 3.48 1.74 0.10
CA TYR A 84 3.39 0.74 1.17
C TYR A 84 4.00 -0.60 0.78
N THR A 85 4.40 -1.37 1.79
CA THR A 85 4.76 -2.77 1.60
C THR A 85 3.50 -3.61 1.72
N THR A 86 2.97 -4.09 0.59
CA THR A 86 1.72 -4.89 0.57
C THR A 86 2.01 -6.36 0.31
N ILE A 87 1.58 -7.23 1.22
CA ILE A 87 1.69 -8.68 1.10
C ILE A 87 0.30 -9.31 0.96
N LEU A 88 0.25 -10.42 0.23
CA LEU A 88 -0.92 -11.26 0.06
C LEU A 88 -0.80 -12.47 0.98
N ILE A 89 -1.81 -12.67 1.82
CA ILE A 89 -1.90 -13.79 2.75
C ILE A 89 -3.00 -14.73 2.26
N HIS A 90 -2.68 -16.01 2.19
CA HIS A 90 -3.62 -17.11 1.95
C HIS A 90 -3.56 -18.08 3.12
N ILE A 91 -4.70 -18.34 3.76
CA ILE A 91 -4.82 -19.27 4.89
C ILE A 91 -5.82 -20.34 4.50
N THR A 92 -5.42 -21.59 4.52
CA THR A 92 -6.28 -22.74 4.22
C THR A 92 -6.28 -23.69 5.41
N ASN A 93 -7.44 -23.95 6.00
CA ASN A 93 -7.54 -24.90 7.10
C ASN A 93 -7.88 -26.30 6.56
N LYS A 94 -6.86 -27.15 6.39
CA LYS A 94 -7.00 -28.57 6.04
C LYS A 94 -6.96 -29.50 7.27
N GLY A 95 -6.86 -28.92 8.46
CA GLY A 95 -6.84 -29.63 9.74
C GLY A 95 -8.25 -29.98 10.23
N GLN A 96 -8.32 -30.47 11.46
CA GLN A 96 -9.60 -30.80 12.13
C GLN A 96 -10.04 -29.75 13.15
N ASN A 97 -9.15 -28.82 13.52
CA ASN A 97 -9.39 -27.80 14.53
C ASN A 97 -9.63 -26.43 13.88
N TYR A 98 -10.39 -25.56 14.54
CA TYR A 98 -10.50 -24.17 14.11
C TYR A 98 -9.25 -23.37 14.48
N LEU A 99 -8.97 -22.35 13.67
CA LEU A 99 -7.94 -21.33 13.92
C LEU A 99 -8.62 -20.01 14.27
N ASP A 100 -8.17 -19.35 15.32
CA ASP A 100 -8.46 -17.92 15.52
C ASP A 100 -7.23 -17.11 15.13
N TYR A 101 -7.41 -16.11 14.27
CA TYR A 101 -6.35 -15.19 13.82
C TYR A 101 -6.86 -13.76 13.66
N GLN A 102 -5.96 -12.80 13.84
CA GLN A 102 -6.19 -11.37 13.57
C GLN A 102 -5.12 -10.82 12.61
N PRO A 103 -5.45 -9.84 11.76
CA PRO A 103 -4.46 -9.13 10.94
C PRO A 103 -3.33 -8.52 11.75
N MET A 104 -3.61 -8.09 12.98
CA MET A 104 -2.63 -7.46 13.88
C MET A 104 -1.64 -8.46 14.50
N ASP A 105 -1.83 -9.76 14.28
CA ASP A 105 -0.92 -10.80 14.73
C ASP A 105 0.32 -10.94 13.83
N PHE A 106 0.31 -10.27 12.68
CA PHE A 106 1.42 -10.22 11.74
C PHE A 106 2.34 -9.04 12.07
N PHE A 107 3.65 -9.24 11.93
CA PHE A 107 4.68 -8.24 12.19
C PHE A 107 5.75 -8.31 11.12
N MET A 108 6.14 -7.15 10.58
CA MET A 108 7.29 -7.02 9.70
C MET A 108 8.53 -6.71 10.53
N GLU A 109 9.55 -7.55 10.42
CA GLU A 109 10.80 -7.46 11.19
C GLU A 109 11.95 -7.12 10.26
N LEU A 110 12.54 -5.95 10.48
CA LEU A 110 13.72 -5.49 9.76
C LEU A 110 15.01 -5.93 10.47
N PRO A 111 16.15 -6.07 9.76
CA PRO A 111 17.42 -6.52 10.34
C PRO A 111 17.97 -5.62 11.45
N ASP A 112 17.59 -4.35 11.46
CA ASP A 112 17.99 -3.34 12.44
C ASP A 112 17.13 -3.37 13.71
N LYS A 113 16.37 -4.45 13.92
CA LYS A 113 15.45 -4.70 15.04
C LYS A 113 14.21 -3.82 15.05
N HIS A 114 13.94 -3.05 14.00
CA HIS A 114 12.64 -2.40 13.86
C HIS A 114 11.56 -3.44 13.57
N VAL A 115 10.43 -3.31 14.27
CA VAL A 115 9.27 -4.18 14.12
C VAL A 115 8.07 -3.30 13.83
N TYR A 116 7.40 -3.57 12.71
CA TYR A 116 6.20 -2.86 12.30
C TYR A 116 4.99 -3.79 12.34
N ARG A 117 3.90 -3.35 12.95
CA ARG A 117 2.59 -3.97 12.75
C ARG A 117 2.01 -3.52 11.39
N PRO A 118 1.11 -4.29 10.77
CA PRO A 118 0.37 -3.80 9.62
C PRO A 118 -0.54 -2.65 10.06
N PHE A 119 -0.85 -1.77 9.12
CA PHE A 119 -1.86 -0.74 9.31
C PHE A 119 -3.21 -1.38 9.59
N GLU A 120 -3.97 -0.87 10.56
CA GLU A 120 -5.37 -1.29 10.66
C GLU A 120 -6.14 -0.87 9.41
N LYS A 121 -7.19 -1.61 9.04
CA LYS A 121 -7.99 -1.28 7.85
C LYS A 121 -8.44 0.18 7.83
N ASN A 122 -8.89 0.70 8.98
CA ASN A 122 -9.36 2.09 9.08
C ASN A 122 -8.20 3.08 9.02
N GLU A 123 -7.08 2.78 9.69
CA GLU A 123 -5.84 3.56 9.64
C GLU A 123 -5.29 3.69 8.21
N LEU A 124 -5.32 2.60 7.44
CA LEU A 124 -4.95 2.60 6.03
C LEU A 124 -5.92 3.46 5.19
N LEU A 125 -7.23 3.34 5.43
CA LEU A 125 -8.22 4.16 4.72
C LEU A 125 -8.12 5.65 5.05
N GLU A 126 -7.74 6.00 6.28
CA GLU A 126 -7.47 7.36 6.71
C GLU A 126 -6.18 7.90 6.12
N SER A 127 -5.09 7.13 6.11
CA SER A 127 -3.82 7.58 5.50
C SER A 127 -3.95 7.79 3.99
N LEU A 128 -4.73 6.96 3.29
CA LEU A 128 -5.09 7.20 1.89
C LEU A 128 -5.95 8.46 1.69
N SER A 129 -6.56 8.98 2.75
CA SER A 129 -7.37 10.20 2.73
C SER A 129 -6.55 11.45 3.08
N THR A 130 -5.43 11.32 3.80
CA THR A 130 -4.58 12.44 4.28
C THR A 130 -3.24 12.55 3.56
N GLY A 131 -2.73 11.48 2.94
CA GLY A 131 -1.38 11.37 2.36
C GLY A 131 -1.09 12.15 1.08
N LEU A 132 -2.05 12.91 0.54
CA LEU A 132 -1.87 13.77 -0.64
C LEU A 132 -1.98 15.27 -0.31
N LEU A 133 -1.52 15.65 0.89
CA LEU A 133 -1.30 17.04 1.29
C LEU A 133 -0.13 17.63 0.50
N GLY A 134 -0.38 18.06 -0.74
CA GLY A 134 0.57 18.91 -1.48
C GLY A 134 0.37 18.98 -2.99
N THR A 135 -0.31 18.02 -3.62
CA THR A 135 -0.64 18.12 -5.05
C THR A 135 -2.10 18.48 -5.21
N VAL A 136 -2.35 19.60 -5.89
CA VAL A 136 -3.68 20.05 -6.32
C VAL A 136 -4.44 18.85 -6.89
N MET A 137 -5.39 18.30 -6.12
CA MET A 137 -6.09 17.05 -6.42
C MET A 137 -6.89 17.20 -7.71
N ALA A 138 -6.29 16.87 -8.85
CA ALA A 138 -7.02 16.73 -10.09
C ALA A 138 -8.11 15.64 -9.91
N PRO A 139 -9.31 15.77 -10.49
CA PRO A 139 -10.40 14.81 -10.33
C PRO A 139 -10.01 13.35 -10.60
N ALA A 140 -9.08 13.13 -11.54
CA ALA A 140 -8.54 11.81 -11.86
C ALA A 140 -7.76 11.17 -10.69
N SER A 141 -7.06 11.96 -9.87
CA SER A 141 -6.33 11.48 -8.69
C SER A 141 -7.31 11.05 -7.59
N MET A 142 -8.38 11.83 -7.38
CA MET A 142 -9.42 11.50 -6.40
C MET A 142 -10.16 10.20 -6.75
N ASN A 143 -10.44 9.97 -8.03
CA ASN A 143 -11.05 8.71 -8.49
C ASN A 143 -10.15 7.51 -8.21
N ARG A 144 -8.84 7.62 -8.49
CA ARG A 144 -7.87 6.54 -8.19
C ARG A 144 -7.79 6.25 -6.69
N ILE A 145 -7.75 7.27 -5.84
CA ILE A 145 -7.76 7.08 -4.38
C ILE A 145 -9.05 6.38 -3.93
N ASN A 146 -10.19 6.80 -4.46
CA ASN A 146 -11.48 6.17 -4.12
C ASN A 146 -11.55 4.71 -4.58
N GLU A 147 -11.00 4.39 -5.75
CA GLU A 147 -10.85 3.02 -6.25
C GLU A 147 -9.92 2.21 -5.33
N THR A 148 -8.77 2.75 -4.93
CA THR A 148 -7.87 2.12 -3.96
C THR A 148 -8.56 1.88 -2.62
N ARG A 149 -9.31 2.86 -2.10
CA ARG A 149 -10.09 2.70 -0.85
C ARG A 149 -11.14 1.60 -1.00
N LYS A 150 -11.85 1.55 -2.13
CA LYS A 150 -12.83 0.50 -2.41
C LYS A 150 -12.16 -0.87 -2.44
N GLN A 151 -11.00 -0.98 -3.09
CA GLN A 151 -10.22 -2.21 -3.15
C GLN A 151 -9.80 -2.66 -1.75
N VAL A 152 -9.12 -1.79 -0.97
CA VAL A 152 -8.74 -2.08 0.42
C VAL A 152 -9.95 -2.54 1.24
N ARG A 153 -11.11 -1.91 1.08
CA ARG A 153 -12.32 -2.33 1.81
C ARG A 153 -12.74 -3.77 1.52
N MET A 154 -12.53 -4.25 0.29
CA MET A 154 -12.93 -5.57 -0.18
C MET A 154 -11.84 -6.63 -0.01
N THR A 155 -10.56 -6.24 -0.05
CA THR A 155 -9.44 -7.18 -0.12
C THR A 155 -8.62 -7.26 1.16
N TYR A 156 -8.76 -6.33 2.09
CA TYR A 156 -8.01 -6.37 3.35
C TYR A 156 -8.35 -7.63 4.13
N LEU A 157 -7.33 -8.32 4.66
CA LEU A 157 -7.51 -9.57 5.39
C LEU A 157 -8.43 -9.34 6.61
N PRO A 158 -9.57 -10.02 6.71
CA PRO A 158 -10.43 -9.89 7.89
C PRO A 158 -9.89 -10.74 9.04
N GLY A 159 -10.05 -10.27 10.27
CA GLY A 159 -9.91 -11.12 11.47
C GLY A 159 -11.10 -12.05 11.59
N ALA A 160 -10.85 -13.35 11.79
CA ALA A 160 -11.89 -14.36 11.79
C ALA A 160 -11.47 -15.64 12.51
N ARG A 161 -12.49 -16.42 12.90
CA ARG A 161 -12.35 -17.84 13.16
C ARG A 161 -12.42 -18.60 11.83
N LEU A 162 -11.41 -19.42 11.53
CA LEU A 162 -11.35 -20.25 10.34
C LEU A 162 -11.60 -21.72 10.70
N PHE A 163 -12.76 -22.24 10.28
CA PHE A 163 -13.14 -23.63 10.49
C PHE A 163 -12.46 -24.60 9.51
N PRO A 164 -12.36 -25.90 9.84
CA PRO A 164 -11.90 -26.94 8.94
C PRO A 164 -12.59 -26.91 7.55
N GLY A 165 -11.79 -27.04 6.49
CA GLY A 165 -12.26 -27.04 5.10
C GLY A 165 -12.45 -25.66 4.48
N TYR A 166 -12.30 -24.58 5.25
CA TYR A 166 -12.43 -23.21 4.76
C TYR A 166 -11.07 -22.57 4.44
N GLU A 167 -11.12 -21.55 3.59
CA GLU A 167 -9.98 -20.72 3.24
C GLU A 167 -10.30 -19.22 3.40
N ARG A 168 -9.24 -18.44 3.64
CA ARG A 168 -9.28 -16.98 3.74
C ARG A 168 -8.06 -16.38 3.06
N ASN A 169 -8.33 -15.39 2.22
CA ASN A 169 -7.31 -14.69 1.46
C ASN A 169 -7.50 -13.19 1.65
N GLY A 170 -6.41 -12.43 1.69
CA GLY A 170 -6.49 -10.98 1.78
C GLY A 170 -5.12 -10.32 1.84
N ILE A 171 -5.12 -9.01 1.71
CA ILE A 171 -3.89 -8.21 1.80
C ILE A 171 -3.64 -7.72 3.22
N LEU A 172 -2.36 -7.60 3.56
CA LEU A 172 -1.86 -6.83 4.69
C LEU A 172 -0.90 -5.77 4.16
N THR A 173 -0.91 -4.61 4.81
CA THR A 173 -0.14 -3.45 4.35
C THR A 173 0.69 -2.92 5.51
N PHE A 174 1.98 -2.74 5.27
CA PHE A 174 2.97 -2.25 6.23
C PHE A 174 3.58 -0.95 5.73
N PRO A 175 4.28 -0.20 6.59
CA PRO A 175 5.11 0.92 6.14
C PRO A 175 6.05 0.51 5.00
N HIS A 176 6.29 1.42 4.06
CA HIS A 176 7.25 1.21 2.98
C HIS A 176 8.65 0.95 3.56
N ILE A 177 9.36 -0.05 3.04
CA ILE A 177 10.67 -0.42 3.57
C ILE A 177 11.72 0.55 3.05
N GLN A 178 12.22 1.42 3.93
CA GLN A 178 13.30 2.33 3.58
C GLN A 178 14.66 1.61 3.55
N GLY A 179 15.55 2.04 2.65
CA GLY A 179 16.93 1.54 2.58
C GLY A 179 17.12 0.17 1.92
N TYR A 180 16.05 -0.56 1.59
CA TYR A 180 16.06 -1.87 0.92
C TYR A 180 17.08 -2.85 1.54
N PRO A 181 16.83 -3.38 2.74
CA PRO A 181 17.73 -4.34 3.38
C PRO A 181 17.90 -5.60 2.54
N ALA A 182 18.96 -6.38 2.77
CA ALA A 182 19.18 -7.64 2.06
C ALA A 182 18.06 -8.67 2.33
N THR A 183 17.50 -8.65 3.55
CA THR A 183 16.45 -9.56 3.99
C THR A 183 15.52 -8.88 4.99
N PHE A 184 14.28 -9.36 5.12
CA PHE A 184 13.40 -9.03 6.24
C PHE A 184 12.44 -10.20 6.54
N GLY A 185 11.76 -10.15 7.68
CA GLY A 185 10.82 -11.18 8.11
C GLY A 185 9.38 -10.69 8.16
N ILE A 186 8.43 -11.58 7.86
CA ILE A 186 7.03 -11.46 8.30
C ILE A 186 6.82 -12.53 9.36
N ARG A 187 6.67 -12.12 10.61
CA ARG A 187 6.39 -12.99 11.74
C ARG A 187 4.90 -12.95 12.07
N LEU A 188 4.30 -14.12 12.20
CA LEU A 188 2.94 -14.31 12.68
C LEU A 188 3.01 -14.88 14.10
N THR A 189 2.46 -14.17 15.07
CA THR A 189 2.47 -14.55 16.49
C THR A 189 1.04 -14.70 17.00
N GLN A 190 0.84 -15.06 18.27
CA GLN A 190 -0.47 -15.06 18.96
C GLN A 190 -1.59 -15.88 18.30
N LEU A 191 -1.25 -16.73 17.33
CA LEU A 191 -2.18 -17.68 16.74
C LEU A 191 -2.66 -18.67 17.80
N SER A 192 -3.94 -19.03 17.71
CA SER A 192 -4.49 -20.11 18.52
C SER A 192 -5.25 -21.13 17.69
N VAL A 193 -4.93 -22.40 17.91
CA VAL A 193 -5.62 -23.54 17.30
C VAL A 193 -6.40 -24.24 18.38
N ASN A 194 -7.73 -24.29 18.22
CA ASN A 194 -8.65 -24.76 19.25
C ASN A 194 -8.42 -24.10 20.63
N GLY A 195 -8.12 -22.79 20.63
CA GLY A 195 -7.83 -22.00 21.83
C GLY A 195 -6.46 -22.26 22.48
N LYS A 196 -5.60 -23.11 21.88
CA LYS A 196 -4.22 -23.32 22.35
C LYS A 196 -3.24 -22.47 21.56
N PRO A 197 -2.32 -21.75 22.22
CA PRO A 197 -1.35 -20.92 21.53
C PRO A 197 -0.40 -21.78 20.69
N VAL A 198 -0.06 -21.27 19.51
CA VAL A 198 0.84 -21.91 18.56
C VAL A 198 2.18 -21.15 18.53
N PRO A 199 3.33 -21.83 18.33
CA PRO A 199 4.60 -21.16 18.14
C PRO A 199 4.57 -20.14 16.99
N PRO A 200 5.30 -19.02 17.09
CA PRO A 200 5.34 -18.03 16.01
C PRO A 200 5.84 -18.63 14.70
N ILE A 201 5.24 -18.20 13.60
CA ILE A 201 5.61 -18.60 12.24
C ILE A 201 6.40 -17.45 11.60
N LEU A 202 7.54 -17.75 10.97
CA LEU A 202 8.38 -16.77 10.29
C LEU A 202 8.50 -17.07 8.79
N PHE A 203 8.20 -16.05 7.99
CA PHE A 203 8.43 -16.01 6.55
C PHE A 203 9.56 -15.02 6.28
N THR A 204 10.63 -15.47 5.62
CA THR A 204 11.78 -14.62 5.31
C THR A 204 11.75 -14.20 3.85
N ALA A 205 11.79 -12.90 3.60
CA ALA A 205 11.97 -12.32 2.28
C ALA A 205 13.45 -11.97 2.04
N LYS A 206 13.97 -12.31 0.86
CA LYS A 206 15.32 -11.97 0.40
C LYS A 206 15.26 -11.06 -0.81
N MET A 207 16.24 -10.17 -0.92
CA MET A 207 16.42 -9.34 -2.10
C MET A 207 16.75 -10.22 -3.31
N ILE A 208 16.08 -9.97 -4.44
CA ILE A 208 16.36 -10.62 -5.71
C ILE A 208 17.71 -10.10 -6.21
N PRO A 209 18.69 -10.97 -6.48
CA PRO A 209 20.00 -10.53 -6.97
C PRO A 209 19.83 -9.77 -8.29
N SER A 210 20.45 -8.60 -8.39
CA SER A 210 20.50 -7.88 -9.67
C SER A 210 21.22 -8.74 -10.71
N PRO A 211 20.81 -8.68 -11.99
CA PRO A 211 21.57 -9.32 -13.06
C PRO A 211 23.03 -8.87 -12.95
N PRO A 212 24.03 -9.77 -13.11
CA PRO A 212 25.41 -9.35 -13.11
C PRO A 212 25.58 -8.26 -14.16
N LYS A 213 26.16 -7.12 -13.76
CA LYS A 213 26.45 -6.03 -14.70
C LYS A 213 27.30 -6.61 -15.82
N GLY A 214 26.70 -6.78 -16.99
CA GLY A 214 27.46 -7.03 -18.21
C GLY A 214 28.48 -5.91 -18.35
N LYS A 215 29.76 -6.28 -18.42
CA LYS A 215 30.82 -5.35 -18.79
C LYS A 215 30.51 -4.90 -20.22
N ASN A 216 29.94 -3.70 -20.38
CA ASN A 216 30.01 -2.96 -21.62
C ASN A 216 31.31 -2.15 -21.62
#